data_AF-A0A1H1BTG3-F1
#
_entry.id   AF-A0A1H1BTG3-F1
#
_cell.length_a   1.000
_cell.length_b   1.000
_cell.length_c   1.000
_cell.angle_alpha   90.00
_cell.angle_beta   90.00
_cell.angle_gamma   90.00
#
_symmetry.space_group_name_H-M   'P 1'
#
loop_
_entity.id
_entity.type
_entity.pdbx_description
1 polymer ?
#
loop_
_entity_poly.entity_id
_entity_poly.type
_entity_poly.pdbx_seq_one_letter_code
_entity_poly.pdbx_strand_id
1 'polypeptide(L)'
;MKSKNCRLKSFSLFFKAISNTRHEMWVSVQVLIAITIILAFMLWAVESSVQSEFDLWGSLTWPFVQYIQDPGGIADYKPLTIWGRVISVFVGIIGVAIFAVPAGLIGSGFMDAIAEDRKEQQLKEASIVLHKRFRRIGQSNSWFLNEDGLKRTYKFVPRYRSLAYLQVKTGMTADEIIATVNYCPDMRLSNLASTERIADKPQDRLVVQHFPLNREYGCCLDRESDVTIVAPSAASQMGSGNLAFSLAAMGGFNYVSKEIEPYPDEPFGFFSMDKDDLSIIGDYETKEIVESQALHFMDDLRQFKKRSEENNHRHWFIFILGTTKSLECQINIWRLATDKKKNLENRIFCSNNNREYGSLVLKSDENKLQSIFQEIRSKLTEKKVTIRDIEQDIVSELDNTDRWKSINNKNIMVRLGGGVDCNALSFRIAYEILIYNNSHLAIAKDIADAIKNQIEPERILPESAEKCFLKEGDGFADDFGKEEFFFQSPNKLKEMINKWNSEVIDKFEHLDLDGNEQEDYVKRHKAPWYQN
;
A
#
# COMPACT_ATOMS: atom_id res chain seq x y z
N MET A 1 -12.66 -30.58 -16.03
CA MET A 1 -13.26 -29.37 -15.40
C MET A 1 -12.77 -28.02 -15.98
N LYS A 2 -11.55 -27.87 -16.50
CA LYS A 2 -11.03 -26.61 -17.12
C LYS A 2 -11.86 -26.01 -18.28
N SER A 3 -12.53 -26.84 -19.10
CA SER A 3 -13.32 -26.38 -20.27
C SER A 3 -14.57 -25.55 -19.90
N LYS A 4 -15.18 -25.80 -18.73
CA LYS A 4 -16.36 -25.03 -18.27
C LYS A 4 -15.96 -23.64 -17.75
N ASN A 5 -14.79 -23.50 -17.11
CA ASN A 5 -14.30 -22.21 -16.60
C ASN A 5 -13.88 -21.25 -17.71
N CYS A 6 -13.32 -21.74 -18.83
CA CYS A 6 -12.98 -20.89 -19.98
C CYS A 6 -14.23 -20.26 -20.62
N ARG A 7 -15.32 -21.02 -20.76
CA ARG A 7 -16.57 -20.48 -21.32
C ARG A 7 -17.15 -19.37 -20.45
N LEU A 8 -17.16 -19.56 -19.13
CA LEU A 8 -17.67 -18.54 -18.19
C LEU A 8 -16.84 -17.24 -18.25
N LYS A 9 -15.51 -17.32 -18.44
CA LYS A 9 -14.63 -16.15 -18.52
C LYS A 9 -14.80 -15.37 -19.84
N SER A 10 -14.95 -16.05 -20.98
CA SER A 10 -15.22 -15.36 -22.26
C SER A 10 -16.59 -14.68 -22.29
N PHE A 11 -17.62 -15.33 -21.73
CA PHE A 11 -18.95 -14.72 -21.61
C PHE A 11 -18.96 -13.55 -20.61
N SER A 12 -18.24 -13.65 -19.48
CA SER A 12 -18.15 -12.53 -18.54
C SER A 12 -17.41 -11.32 -19.12
N LEU A 13 -16.34 -11.55 -19.89
CA LEU A 13 -15.64 -10.48 -20.64
C LEU A 13 -16.56 -9.82 -21.67
N PHE A 14 -17.36 -10.62 -22.39
CA PHE A 14 -18.35 -10.11 -23.33
C PHE A 14 -19.44 -9.27 -22.65
N PHE A 15 -20.00 -9.74 -21.54
CA PHE A 15 -21.00 -8.98 -20.78
C PHE A 15 -20.40 -7.72 -20.13
N LYS A 16 -19.15 -7.77 -19.67
CA LYS A 16 -18.41 -6.59 -19.17
C LYS A 16 -18.25 -5.55 -20.27
N ALA A 17 -17.85 -5.96 -21.47
CA ALA A 17 -17.74 -5.09 -22.64
C ALA A 17 -19.07 -4.41 -22.99
N ILE A 18 -20.17 -5.17 -23.06
CA ILE A 18 -21.52 -4.62 -23.31
C ILE A 18 -21.92 -3.61 -22.23
N SER A 19 -21.64 -3.91 -20.96
CA SER A 19 -21.99 -3.01 -19.86
C SER A 19 -21.22 -1.70 -19.94
N ASN A 20 -19.93 -1.76 -20.29
CA ASN A 20 -19.06 -0.58 -20.39
C ASN A 20 -19.44 0.33 -21.58
N THR A 21 -19.82 -0.23 -22.73
CA THR A 21 -20.19 0.56 -23.93
C THR A 21 -21.69 0.88 -24.02
N ARG A 22 -22.49 0.51 -23.01
CA ARG A 22 -23.96 0.68 -23.02
C ARG A 22 -24.39 2.14 -23.24
N HIS A 23 -23.68 3.09 -22.64
CA HIS A 23 -24.01 4.50 -22.78
C HIS A 23 -23.78 4.99 -24.22
N GLU A 24 -22.63 4.66 -24.81
CA GLU A 24 -22.28 5.00 -26.19
C GLU A 24 -23.23 4.36 -27.21
N MET A 25 -23.62 3.10 -26.98
CA MET A 25 -24.62 2.41 -27.79
C MET A 25 -25.97 3.14 -27.78
N TRP A 26 -26.42 3.57 -26.59
CA TRP A 26 -27.70 4.26 -26.44
C TRP A 26 -27.70 5.62 -27.13
N VAL A 27 -26.64 6.42 -26.96
CA VAL A 27 -26.48 7.72 -27.62
C VAL A 27 -26.50 7.57 -29.14
N SER A 28 -25.78 6.57 -29.67
CA SER A 28 -25.72 6.32 -31.11
C SER A 28 -27.09 5.95 -31.70
N VAL A 29 -27.86 5.11 -30.99
CA VAL A 29 -29.23 4.73 -31.39
C VAL A 29 -30.16 5.95 -31.38
N GLN A 30 -30.06 6.82 -30.37
CA GLN A 30 -30.87 8.05 -30.30
C GLN A 30 -30.61 8.98 -31.50
N VAL A 31 -29.34 9.17 -31.88
CA VAL A 31 -28.98 9.99 -33.05
C VAL A 31 -29.56 9.38 -34.33
N LEU A 32 -29.45 8.07 -34.52
CA LEU A 32 -30.00 7.38 -35.69
C LEU A 32 -31.53 7.48 -35.76
N ILE A 33 -32.23 7.36 -34.63
CA ILE A 33 -33.69 7.55 -34.56
C ILE A 33 -34.06 8.99 -34.87
N ALA A 34 -33.34 9.98 -34.32
CA ALA A 34 -33.60 11.40 -34.59
C ALA A 34 -33.45 11.73 -36.08
N ILE A 35 -32.39 11.25 -36.72
CA ILE A 35 -32.20 11.43 -38.18
C ILE A 35 -33.30 10.70 -38.96
N THR A 36 -33.68 9.50 -38.54
CA THR A 36 -34.78 8.73 -39.18
C THR A 36 -36.10 9.51 -39.12
N ILE A 37 -36.42 10.12 -37.99
CA ILE A 37 -37.63 10.95 -37.82
C ILE A 37 -37.57 12.16 -38.76
N ILE A 38 -36.42 12.83 -38.87
CA ILE A 38 -36.24 13.97 -39.79
C ILE A 38 -36.47 13.52 -41.24
N LEU A 39 -35.90 12.39 -41.66
CA LEU A 39 -36.11 11.84 -43.00
C LEU A 39 -37.58 11.42 -43.24
N ALA A 40 -38.25 10.86 -42.22
CA ALA A 40 -39.67 10.53 -42.28
C ALA A 40 -40.55 11.77 -42.54
N PHE A 41 -40.27 12.88 -41.85
CA PHE A 41 -40.98 14.15 -42.08
C PHE A 41 -40.70 14.72 -43.47
N MET A 42 -39.46 14.64 -43.95
CA MET A 42 -39.12 15.03 -45.32
C MET A 42 -39.86 14.17 -46.35
N LEU A 43 -39.97 12.87 -46.10
CA LEU A 43 -40.65 11.93 -46.98
C LEU A 43 -42.16 12.20 -47.00
N TRP A 44 -42.77 12.47 -45.85
CA TRP A 44 -44.17 12.93 -45.76
C TRP A 44 -44.40 14.21 -46.56
N ALA A 45 -43.53 15.21 -46.42
CA ALA A 45 -43.68 16.50 -47.09
C ALA A 45 -43.67 16.39 -48.63
N VAL A 46 -42.95 15.40 -49.17
CA VAL A 46 -42.80 15.20 -50.62
C VAL A 46 -43.83 14.23 -51.19
N GLU A 47 -44.12 13.12 -50.51
CA GLU A 47 -44.96 12.04 -51.03
C GLU A 47 -46.44 12.17 -50.65
N SER A 48 -46.80 12.90 -49.59
CA SER A 48 -48.20 13.03 -49.12
C SER A 48 -49.16 13.65 -50.15
N SER A 49 -48.62 14.43 -51.09
CA SER A 49 -49.41 15.03 -52.17
C SER A 49 -49.67 14.08 -53.35
N VAL A 50 -48.93 12.98 -53.43
CA VAL A 50 -48.95 12.02 -54.56
C VAL A 50 -49.54 10.67 -54.15
N GLN A 51 -49.30 10.23 -52.91
CA GLN A 51 -49.82 8.99 -52.35
C GLN A 51 -50.55 9.21 -51.02
N SER A 52 -51.75 8.63 -50.90
CA SER A 52 -52.52 8.64 -49.65
C SER A 52 -51.93 7.71 -48.58
N GLU A 53 -51.10 6.75 -48.97
CA GLU A 53 -50.47 5.78 -48.07
C GLU A 53 -49.33 6.41 -47.24
N PHE A 54 -48.72 7.49 -47.75
CA PHE A 54 -47.74 8.31 -47.02
C PHE A 54 -48.45 9.39 -46.19
N ASP A 55 -49.40 8.98 -45.35
CA ASP A 55 -49.89 9.85 -44.28
C ASP A 55 -48.79 10.08 -43.21
N LEU A 56 -49.08 10.87 -42.18
CA LEU A 56 -48.11 11.19 -41.14
C LEU A 56 -47.56 9.92 -40.46
N TRP A 57 -48.41 8.90 -40.28
CA TRP A 57 -48.06 7.65 -39.60
C TRP A 57 -47.36 6.67 -40.54
N GLY A 58 -47.81 6.56 -41.79
CA GLY A 58 -47.19 5.78 -42.86
C GLY A 58 -45.78 6.27 -43.12
N SER A 59 -45.57 7.59 -43.27
CA SER A 59 -44.23 8.17 -43.49
C SER A 59 -43.29 7.99 -42.29
N LEU A 60 -43.84 7.98 -41.06
CA LEU A 60 -43.05 7.75 -39.85
C LEU A 60 -42.67 6.27 -39.67
N THR A 61 -43.58 5.35 -40.00
CA THR A 61 -43.37 3.90 -39.83
C THR A 61 -42.60 3.28 -40.98
N TRP A 62 -42.72 3.82 -42.20
CA TRP A 62 -42.10 3.29 -43.41
C TRP A 62 -40.58 3.10 -43.30
N PRO A 63 -39.77 4.06 -42.80
CA PRO A 63 -38.34 3.84 -42.60
C PRO A 63 -38.02 2.67 -41.66
N PHE A 64 -38.77 2.51 -40.57
CA PHE A 64 -38.54 1.43 -39.59
C PHE A 64 -38.89 0.07 -40.18
N VAL A 65 -40.00 -0.03 -40.93
CA VAL A 65 -40.38 -1.28 -41.62
C VAL A 65 -39.34 -1.63 -42.69
N GLN A 66 -38.83 -0.63 -43.41
CA GLN A 66 -37.77 -0.81 -44.40
C GLN A 66 -36.44 -1.28 -43.79
N TYR A 67 -36.09 -0.84 -42.57
CA TYR A 67 -34.89 -1.33 -41.87
C TYR A 67 -34.92 -2.83 -41.59
N ILE A 68 -36.10 -3.39 -41.31
CA ILE A 68 -36.27 -4.83 -41.00
C ILE A 68 -36.53 -5.64 -42.29
N GLN A 69 -36.47 -5.01 -43.46
CA GLN A 69 -36.74 -5.61 -44.78
C GLN A 69 -38.19 -6.10 -44.98
N ASP A 70 -39.15 -5.45 -44.32
CA ASP A 70 -40.60 -5.70 -44.43
C ASP A 70 -41.01 -7.20 -44.54
N PRO A 71 -40.69 -8.04 -43.55
CA PRO A 71 -40.99 -9.47 -43.61
C PRO A 71 -42.50 -9.79 -43.64
N GLY A 72 -43.36 -8.81 -43.32
CA GLY A 72 -44.81 -8.95 -43.28
C GLY A 72 -45.55 -8.29 -44.44
N GLY A 73 -44.87 -7.58 -45.34
CA GLY A 73 -45.51 -6.81 -46.42
C GLY A 73 -46.41 -5.67 -45.92
N ILE A 74 -46.12 -5.12 -44.74
CA ILE A 74 -46.97 -4.12 -44.06
C ILE A 74 -46.77 -2.73 -44.69
N ALA A 75 -45.62 -2.49 -45.33
CA ALA A 75 -45.28 -1.23 -45.98
C ALA A 75 -44.82 -1.43 -47.43
N ASP A 76 -45.50 -2.29 -48.19
CA ASP A 76 -45.20 -2.57 -49.60
C ASP A 76 -45.69 -1.45 -50.55
N TYR A 77 -45.34 -0.20 -50.22
CA TYR A 77 -45.52 0.99 -51.05
C TYR A 77 -44.19 1.73 -51.16
N LYS A 78 -43.89 2.34 -52.32
CA LYS A 78 -42.57 2.92 -52.61
C LYS A 78 -42.71 4.37 -53.07
N PRO A 79 -41.79 5.28 -52.66
CA PRO A 79 -41.81 6.67 -53.10
C PRO A 79 -41.82 6.81 -54.62
N LEU A 80 -42.78 7.57 -55.15
CA LEU A 80 -42.94 7.76 -56.59
C LEU A 80 -42.14 8.96 -57.10
N THR A 81 -41.98 9.99 -56.28
CA THR A 81 -41.32 11.24 -56.66
C THR A 81 -39.80 11.06 -56.74
N ILE A 82 -39.14 11.91 -57.54
CA ILE A 82 -37.67 11.91 -57.65
C ILE A 82 -37.04 12.23 -56.29
N TRP A 83 -37.57 13.21 -55.55
CA TRP A 83 -37.05 13.61 -54.24
C TRP A 83 -37.32 12.55 -53.15
N GLY A 84 -38.49 11.91 -53.17
CA GLY A 84 -38.80 10.79 -52.26
C GLY A 84 -37.90 9.57 -52.51
N ARG A 85 -37.52 9.31 -53.77
CA ARG A 85 -36.51 8.30 -54.11
C ARG A 85 -35.11 8.66 -53.62
N VAL A 86 -34.73 9.94 -53.63
CA VAL A 86 -33.44 10.37 -53.05
C VAL A 86 -33.45 10.18 -51.53
N ILE A 87 -34.54 10.57 -50.86
CA ILE A 87 -34.69 10.39 -49.41
C ILE A 87 -34.68 8.90 -49.04
N SER A 88 -35.31 8.03 -49.85
CA SER A 88 -35.31 6.58 -49.59
C SER A 88 -33.92 5.95 -49.71
N VAL A 89 -33.03 6.49 -50.56
CA VAL A 89 -31.62 6.09 -50.58
C VAL A 89 -30.93 6.46 -49.28
N PHE A 90 -31.15 7.66 -48.74
CA PHE A 90 -30.61 8.05 -47.42
C PHE A 90 -31.16 7.19 -46.28
N VAL A 91 -32.45 6.87 -46.29
CA VAL A 91 -33.05 5.91 -45.36
C VAL A 91 -32.34 4.55 -45.49
N GLY A 92 -32.10 4.06 -46.71
CA GLY A 92 -31.35 2.82 -46.93
C GLY A 92 -29.93 2.84 -46.33
N ILE A 93 -29.20 3.94 -46.48
CA ILE A 93 -27.86 4.13 -45.89
C ILE A 93 -27.93 4.09 -44.36
N ILE A 94 -28.91 4.77 -43.76
CA ILE A 94 -29.12 4.76 -42.31
C ILE A 94 -29.51 3.36 -41.82
N GLY A 95 -30.30 2.62 -42.60
CA GLY A 95 -30.65 1.23 -42.30
C GLY A 95 -29.41 0.36 -42.10
N VAL A 96 -28.41 0.50 -42.98
CA VAL A 96 -27.11 -0.20 -42.81
C VAL A 96 -26.38 0.29 -41.56
N ALA A 97 -26.39 1.61 -41.30
CA ALA A 97 -25.72 2.20 -40.14
C ALA A 97 -26.32 1.73 -38.79
N ILE A 98 -27.64 1.56 -38.71
CA ILE A 98 -28.35 1.10 -37.49
C ILE A 98 -27.87 -0.28 -37.03
N PHE A 99 -27.56 -1.19 -37.97
CA PHE A 99 -27.04 -2.51 -37.63
C PHE A 99 -25.51 -2.53 -37.49
N ALA A 100 -24.79 -1.69 -38.26
CA ALA A 100 -23.33 -1.64 -38.22
C ALA A 100 -22.77 -1.00 -36.94
N VAL A 101 -23.40 0.06 -36.43
CA VAL A 101 -22.90 0.81 -35.26
C VAL A 101 -22.90 -0.04 -33.98
N PRO A 102 -23.99 -0.75 -33.60
CA PRO A 102 -23.97 -1.64 -32.43
C PRO A 102 -22.92 -2.75 -32.56
N ALA A 103 -22.78 -3.34 -33.75
CA ALA A 103 -21.77 -4.37 -34.00
C ALA A 103 -20.34 -3.83 -33.83
N GLY A 104 -20.06 -2.62 -34.34
CA GLY A 104 -18.77 -1.95 -34.19
C GLY A 104 -18.44 -1.57 -32.75
N LEU A 105 -19.43 -1.08 -31.99
CA LEU A 105 -19.28 -0.72 -30.57
C LEU A 105 -19.04 -1.95 -29.67
N ILE A 106 -19.75 -3.04 -29.93
CA ILE A 106 -19.51 -4.32 -29.21
C ILE A 106 -18.11 -4.86 -29.56
N GLY A 107 -17.72 -4.78 -30.84
CA GLY A 107 -16.40 -5.20 -31.30
C GLY A 107 -15.26 -4.43 -30.63
N SER A 108 -15.32 -3.11 -30.63
CA SER A 108 -14.31 -2.26 -29.95
C SER A 108 -14.28 -2.49 -28.44
N GLY A 109 -15.44 -2.50 -27.77
CA GLY A 109 -15.52 -2.77 -26.33
C GLY A 109 -14.98 -4.16 -25.93
N PHE A 110 -15.16 -5.17 -26.78
CA PHE A 110 -14.59 -6.50 -26.54
C PHE A 110 -13.06 -6.49 -26.69
N MET A 111 -12.51 -5.76 -27.66
CA MET A 111 -11.05 -5.61 -27.78
C MET A 111 -10.46 -4.87 -26.58
N ASP A 112 -11.13 -3.82 -26.10
CA ASP A 112 -10.70 -3.07 -24.92
C ASP A 112 -10.73 -3.95 -23.67
N ALA A 113 -11.78 -4.76 -23.49
CA ALA A 113 -11.88 -5.71 -22.39
C ALA A 113 -10.77 -6.78 -22.42
N ILE A 114 -10.41 -7.27 -23.61
CA ILE A 114 -9.27 -8.20 -23.78
C ILE A 114 -7.95 -7.50 -23.48
N ALA A 115 -7.76 -6.26 -23.95
CA ALA A 115 -6.54 -5.49 -23.72
C ALA A 115 -6.36 -5.18 -22.22
N GLU A 116 -7.45 -4.85 -21.52
CA GLU A 116 -7.46 -4.64 -20.07
C GLU A 116 -7.10 -5.92 -19.31
N ASP A 117 -7.75 -7.06 -19.62
CA ASP A 117 -7.43 -8.35 -18.99
C ASP A 117 -5.98 -8.80 -19.26
N ARG A 118 -5.46 -8.56 -20.47
CA ARG A 118 -4.06 -8.83 -20.80
C ARG A 118 -3.11 -7.94 -19.99
N LYS A 119 -3.40 -6.64 -19.89
CA LYS A 119 -2.60 -5.69 -19.10
C LYS A 119 -2.60 -6.08 -17.62
N GLU A 120 -3.75 -6.46 -17.08
CA GLU A 120 -3.86 -6.94 -15.70
C GLU A 120 -3.03 -8.21 -15.49
N GLN A 121 -3.07 -9.18 -16.41
CA GLN A 121 -2.23 -10.38 -16.35
C GLN A 121 -0.73 -10.06 -16.40
N GLN A 122 -0.32 -9.14 -17.28
CA GLN A 122 1.07 -8.68 -17.36
C GLN A 122 1.53 -8.01 -16.06
N LEU A 123 0.69 -7.15 -15.45
CA LEU A 123 0.98 -6.53 -14.17
C LEU A 123 1.10 -7.57 -13.05
N LYS A 124 0.24 -8.60 -13.04
CA LYS A 124 0.32 -9.70 -12.09
C LYS A 124 1.65 -10.46 -12.21
N GLU A 125 2.04 -10.84 -13.42
CA GLU A 125 3.31 -11.54 -13.65
C GLU A 125 4.52 -10.67 -13.29
N ALA A 126 4.49 -9.39 -13.70
CA ALA A 126 5.53 -8.43 -13.38
C ALA A 126 5.64 -8.19 -11.86
N SER A 127 4.50 -8.16 -11.15
CA SER A 127 4.47 -7.98 -9.70
C SER A 127 5.26 -9.09 -9.01
N ILE A 128 5.08 -10.34 -9.42
CA ILE A 128 5.80 -11.48 -8.84
C ILE A 128 7.31 -11.34 -9.08
N VAL A 129 7.70 -11.02 -10.31
CA VAL A 129 9.12 -10.82 -10.66
C VAL A 129 9.75 -9.70 -9.83
N LEU A 130 9.00 -8.62 -9.56
CA LEU A 130 9.46 -7.48 -8.79
C LEU A 130 9.62 -7.82 -7.30
N HIS A 131 8.65 -8.50 -6.68
CA HIS A 131 8.74 -8.97 -5.29
C HIS A 131 9.96 -9.86 -5.05
N LYS A 132 10.30 -10.72 -6.03
CA LYS A 132 11.51 -11.55 -5.96
C LYS A 132 12.81 -10.73 -5.86
N ARG A 133 12.82 -9.47 -6.29
CA ARG A 133 13.99 -8.58 -6.14
C ARG A 133 14.13 -8.01 -4.73
N PHE A 134 13.09 -8.15 -3.91
CA PHE A 134 13.06 -7.87 -2.49
C PHE A 134 13.19 -9.14 -1.62
N ARG A 135 13.59 -10.28 -2.20
CA ARG A 135 13.96 -11.48 -1.44
C ARG A 135 14.99 -11.19 -0.35
N ARG A 136 14.88 -11.94 0.75
CA ARG A 136 15.85 -11.83 1.84
C ARG A 136 17.23 -12.25 1.35
N ILE A 137 18.16 -11.31 1.37
CA ILE A 137 19.55 -11.53 0.98
C ILE A 137 20.45 -11.45 2.21
N GLY A 138 21.51 -12.25 2.23
CA GLY A 138 22.57 -12.11 3.22
C GLY A 138 23.41 -10.87 2.94
N GLN A 139 23.62 -10.02 3.94
CA GLN A 139 24.61 -8.94 3.85
C GLN A 139 25.95 -9.43 4.38
N SER A 140 26.97 -9.50 3.53
CA SER A 140 28.32 -9.96 3.92
C SER A 140 28.88 -9.23 5.16
N ASN A 141 28.47 -7.98 5.37
CA ASN A 141 28.92 -7.12 6.49
C ASN A 141 27.99 -7.17 7.72
N SER A 142 26.91 -7.95 7.70
CA SER A 142 25.94 -8.06 8.80
C SER A 142 25.88 -9.50 9.31
N TRP A 143 26.70 -9.81 10.30
CA TRP A 143 26.88 -11.16 10.84
C TRP A 143 26.93 -11.16 12.36
N PHE A 144 26.60 -12.30 12.95
CA PHE A 144 26.63 -12.56 14.39
C PHE A 144 27.28 -13.92 14.66
N LEU A 145 27.73 -14.13 15.90
CA LEU A 145 28.19 -15.44 16.36
C LEU A 145 27.01 -16.18 17.00
N ASN A 146 26.79 -17.41 16.58
CA ASN A 146 25.85 -18.32 17.22
C ASN A 146 26.39 -18.80 18.58
N GLU A 147 25.53 -19.47 19.36
CA GLU A 147 25.91 -20.12 20.63
C GLU A 147 27.12 -21.06 20.50
N ASP A 148 27.28 -21.69 19.33
CA ASP A 148 28.42 -22.57 19.00
C ASP A 148 29.69 -21.81 18.55
N GLY A 149 29.70 -20.47 18.59
CA GLY A 149 30.82 -19.63 18.11
C GLY A 149 30.96 -19.57 16.59
N LEU A 150 29.95 -20.02 15.84
CA LEU A 150 29.94 -20.00 14.38
C LEU A 150 29.39 -18.67 13.84
N LYS A 151 30.09 -18.10 12.85
CA LYS A 151 29.68 -16.88 12.15
C LYS A 151 28.46 -17.14 11.27
N ARG A 152 27.31 -16.54 11.58
CA ARG A 152 26.10 -16.54 10.76
C ARG A 152 25.80 -15.14 10.23
N THR A 153 25.23 -15.07 9.03
CA THR A 153 24.88 -13.81 8.37
C THR A 153 23.39 -13.57 8.51
N TYR A 154 22.98 -12.35 8.85
CA TYR A 154 21.57 -11.99 8.84
C TYR A 154 21.04 -11.96 7.40
N LYS A 155 19.92 -12.63 7.16
CA LYS A 155 19.14 -12.51 5.92
C LYS A 155 18.09 -11.43 6.14
N PHE A 156 17.92 -10.49 5.22
CA PHE A 156 16.97 -9.40 5.40
C PHE A 156 16.47 -8.88 4.04
N VAL A 157 15.32 -8.23 4.07
CA VAL A 157 14.72 -7.59 2.89
C VAL A 157 15.47 -6.28 2.59
N PRO A 158 15.96 -6.09 1.36
CA PRO A 158 16.58 -4.84 0.95
C PRO A 158 15.69 -3.63 1.24
N ARG A 159 16.24 -2.59 1.87
CA ARG A 159 15.52 -1.34 2.20
C ARG A 159 14.82 -0.71 1.00
N TYR A 160 15.50 -0.74 -0.14
CA TYR A 160 15.02 -0.21 -1.41
C TYR A 160 15.79 -0.83 -2.58
N ARG A 161 15.24 -0.72 -3.78
CA ARG A 161 15.90 -1.04 -5.06
C ARG A 161 15.81 0.16 -5.99
N SER A 162 16.92 0.58 -6.60
CA SER A 162 16.87 1.64 -7.59
C SER A 162 16.15 1.18 -8.85
N LEU A 163 15.52 2.12 -9.56
CA LEU A 163 14.86 1.82 -10.82
C LEU A 163 15.85 1.20 -11.83
N ALA A 164 17.04 1.76 -11.94
CA ALA A 164 18.12 1.24 -12.79
C ALA A 164 18.52 -0.21 -12.43
N TYR A 165 18.61 -0.53 -11.13
CA TYR A 165 18.89 -1.90 -10.70
C TYR A 165 17.77 -2.86 -11.15
N LEU A 166 16.52 -2.43 -11.00
CA LEU A 166 15.37 -3.24 -11.40
C LEU A 166 15.34 -3.44 -12.91
N GLN A 167 15.53 -2.39 -13.72
CA GLN A 167 15.59 -2.49 -15.18
C GLN A 167 16.65 -3.49 -15.65
N VAL A 168 17.86 -3.43 -15.07
CA VAL A 168 18.95 -4.37 -15.41
C VAL A 168 18.61 -5.80 -15.00
N LYS A 169 17.93 -5.99 -13.86
CA LYS A 169 17.67 -7.33 -13.31
C LYS A 169 16.39 -7.98 -13.83
N THR A 170 15.40 -7.21 -14.24
CA THR A 170 14.11 -7.72 -14.73
C THR A 170 13.95 -7.57 -16.23
N GLY A 171 14.75 -6.72 -16.89
CA GLY A 171 14.59 -6.37 -18.29
C GLY A 171 13.39 -5.45 -18.56
N MET A 172 12.64 -5.06 -17.53
CA MET A 172 11.46 -4.21 -17.66
C MET A 172 11.85 -2.77 -17.96
N THR A 173 10.95 -2.06 -18.66
CA THR A 173 11.05 -0.62 -18.85
C THR A 173 10.72 0.13 -17.55
N ALA A 174 11.09 1.41 -17.47
CA ALA A 174 10.77 2.25 -16.32
C ALA A 174 9.24 2.35 -16.10
N ASP A 175 8.47 2.50 -17.19
CA ASP A 175 7.01 2.63 -17.13
C ASP A 175 6.35 1.34 -16.67
N GLU A 176 6.83 0.18 -17.11
CA GLU A 176 6.36 -1.12 -16.64
C GLU A 176 6.62 -1.32 -15.15
N ILE A 177 7.81 -0.93 -14.66
CA ILE A 177 8.12 -1.01 -13.22
C ILE A 177 7.20 -0.07 -12.43
N ILE A 178 7.03 1.18 -12.87
CA ILE A 178 6.17 2.16 -12.20
C ILE A 178 4.72 1.67 -12.18
N ALA A 179 4.20 1.17 -13.30
CA ALA A 179 2.85 0.62 -13.38
C ALA A 179 2.68 -0.60 -12.47
N THR A 180 3.71 -1.46 -12.38
CA THR A 180 3.72 -2.63 -11.49
C THR A 180 3.76 -2.21 -10.03
N VAL A 181 4.58 -1.22 -9.65
CA VAL A 181 4.62 -0.69 -8.28
C VAL A 181 3.28 -0.08 -7.89
N ASN A 182 2.63 0.66 -8.79
CA ASN A 182 1.30 1.22 -8.53
C ASN A 182 0.20 0.15 -8.44
N TYR A 183 0.44 -1.04 -9.00
CA TYR A 183 -0.44 -2.21 -8.88
C TYR A 183 -0.24 -2.93 -7.53
N CYS A 184 0.97 -2.91 -6.95
CA CYS A 184 1.31 -3.55 -5.69
C CYS A 184 1.02 -2.64 -4.47
N PRO A 185 0.15 -3.03 -3.53
CA PRO A 185 -0.20 -2.17 -2.37
C PRO A 185 0.91 -2.08 -1.31
N ASP A 186 1.85 -3.01 -1.29
CA ASP A 186 2.96 -3.16 -0.35
C ASP A 186 4.30 -2.60 -0.89
N MET A 187 4.24 -1.91 -2.04
CA MET A 187 5.37 -1.23 -2.64
C MET A 187 5.07 0.25 -2.85
N ARG A 188 6.12 1.07 -2.83
CA ARG A 188 6.00 2.49 -3.17
C ARG A 188 7.22 3.00 -3.92
N LEU A 189 7.01 4.00 -4.77
CA LEU A 189 8.08 4.79 -5.34
C LEU A 189 8.51 5.88 -4.37
N SER A 190 9.81 6.15 -4.32
CA SER A 190 10.36 7.23 -3.50
C SER A 190 11.61 7.80 -4.14
N ASN A 191 11.93 9.03 -3.78
CA ASN A 191 13.13 9.69 -4.25
C ASN A 191 14.20 9.71 -3.15
N LEU A 192 15.33 9.07 -3.40
CA LEU A 192 16.45 8.97 -2.47
C LEU A 192 17.02 10.35 -2.11
N ALA A 193 16.93 11.33 -3.02
CA ALA A 193 17.38 12.71 -2.78
C ALA A 193 16.67 13.38 -1.61
N SER A 194 15.44 12.94 -1.28
CA SER A 194 14.69 13.44 -0.11
C SER A 194 15.38 13.14 1.22
N THR A 195 16.31 12.19 1.26
CA THR A 195 17.05 11.80 2.47
C THR A 195 18.40 12.49 2.60
N GLU A 196 18.78 13.30 1.62
CA GLU A 196 20.05 14.00 1.56
C GLU A 196 19.90 15.50 1.86
N ARG A 197 21.00 16.13 2.30
CA ARG A 197 20.99 17.57 2.58
C ARG A 197 20.89 18.35 1.30
N ILE A 198 20.11 19.43 1.33
CA ILE A 198 20.01 20.37 0.21
C ILE A 198 21.41 20.94 -0.15
N ALA A 199 22.28 21.15 0.86
CA ALA A 199 23.64 21.63 0.66
C ALA A 199 24.51 20.69 -0.20
N ASP A 200 24.24 19.38 -0.18
CA ASP A 200 25.00 18.38 -0.94
C ASP A 200 24.55 18.28 -2.40
N LYS A 201 23.56 19.08 -2.82
CA LYS A 201 22.98 19.11 -4.18
C LYS A 201 22.60 17.70 -4.67
N PRO A 202 21.74 16.99 -3.93
CA PRO A 202 21.43 15.61 -4.22
C PRO A 202 20.75 15.48 -5.58
N GLN A 203 21.11 14.42 -6.30
CA GLN A 203 20.50 14.09 -7.57
C GLN A 203 19.30 13.18 -7.35
N ASP A 204 18.23 13.44 -8.08
CA ASP A 204 17.02 12.63 -8.04
C ASP A 204 17.33 11.19 -8.41
N ARG A 205 16.97 10.28 -7.51
CA ARG A 205 17.20 8.85 -7.67
C ARG A 205 15.94 8.13 -7.22
N LEU A 206 15.15 7.72 -8.21
CA LEU A 206 13.93 6.95 -7.98
C LEU A 206 14.28 5.54 -7.52
N VAL A 207 13.68 5.17 -6.40
CA VAL A 207 13.81 3.87 -5.78
C VAL A 207 12.44 3.29 -5.47
N VAL A 208 12.34 1.97 -5.50
CA VAL A 208 11.19 1.20 -5.04
C VAL A 208 11.47 0.75 -3.61
N GLN A 209 10.53 0.95 -2.72
CA GLN A 209 10.53 0.39 -1.37
C GLN A 209 9.51 -0.74 -1.28
N HIS A 210 9.81 -1.76 -0.48
CA HIS A 210 8.90 -2.83 -0.09
C HIS A 210 8.71 -2.80 1.42
N PHE A 211 7.49 -2.97 1.89
CA PHE A 211 7.14 -2.89 3.31
C PHE A 211 6.02 -3.89 3.67
N PRO A 212 5.92 -4.33 4.94
CA PRO A 212 4.84 -5.21 5.35
C PRO A 212 3.50 -4.46 5.34
N LEU A 213 2.42 -5.17 4.99
CA LEU A 213 1.07 -4.62 4.96
C LEU A 213 0.05 -5.63 5.51
N ASN A 214 -0.66 -5.26 6.58
CA ASN A 214 -1.79 -6.04 7.11
C ASN A 214 -2.89 -5.16 7.76
N ARG A 215 -2.67 -3.84 7.80
CA ARG A 215 -3.65 -2.83 8.24
C ARG A 215 -3.78 -1.76 7.17
N GLU A 216 -4.89 -1.03 7.18
CA GLU A 216 -5.14 0.04 6.21
C GLU A 216 -4.19 1.24 6.32
N TYR A 217 -3.53 1.42 7.47
CA TYR A 217 -2.48 2.41 7.65
C TYR A 217 -1.07 1.89 7.34
N GLY A 218 -0.91 0.57 7.16
CA GLY A 218 0.39 -0.08 7.05
C GLY A 218 0.41 -1.44 7.73
N CYS A 219 1.12 -1.54 8.85
CA CYS A 219 1.38 -2.81 9.51
C CYS A 219 1.19 -2.76 11.02
N CYS A 220 0.61 -3.81 11.58
CA CYS A 220 0.47 -4.06 13.01
C CYS A 220 0.77 -5.52 13.30
N LEU A 221 1.80 -5.81 14.08
CA LEU A 221 2.19 -7.15 14.47
C LEU A 221 2.19 -7.24 15.98
N ASP A 222 1.42 -8.19 16.46
CA ASP A 222 1.31 -8.53 17.86
C ASP A 222 2.18 -9.74 18.15
N ARG A 223 3.13 -9.59 19.07
CA ARG A 223 4.00 -10.67 19.52
C ARG A 223 3.82 -10.95 21.00
N GLU A 224 2.78 -10.41 21.63
CA GLU A 224 2.57 -10.50 23.09
C GLU A 224 3.76 -9.95 23.88
N SER A 225 4.26 -8.78 23.46
CA SER A 225 5.32 -8.06 24.17
C SER A 225 4.79 -6.90 24.98
N ASP A 226 5.45 -6.63 26.10
CA ASP A 226 5.26 -5.37 26.84
C ASP A 226 5.95 -4.18 26.18
N VAL A 227 6.65 -4.41 25.07
CA VAL A 227 7.30 -3.40 24.24
C VAL A 227 6.64 -3.37 22.86
N THR A 228 6.27 -2.18 22.42
CA THR A 228 5.83 -1.94 21.05
C THR A 228 6.75 -0.95 20.36
N ILE A 229 7.34 -1.38 19.24
CA ILE A 229 8.14 -0.52 18.36
C ILE A 229 7.20 0.14 17.36
N VAL A 230 7.23 1.46 17.30
CA VAL A 230 6.28 2.26 16.53
C VAL A 230 7.01 3.12 15.49
N ALA A 231 6.66 2.97 14.22
CA ALA A 231 7.11 3.84 13.12
C ALA A 231 5.93 4.69 12.61
N PRO A 232 5.66 5.86 13.22
CA PRO A 232 4.42 6.62 12.99
C PRO A 232 4.38 7.38 11.66
N SER A 233 5.47 7.34 10.87
CA SER A 233 5.63 8.12 9.64
C SER A 233 6.54 7.41 8.62
N ALA A 234 6.52 6.08 8.57
CA ALA A 234 7.43 5.31 7.71
C ALA A 234 7.24 5.60 6.21
N ALA A 235 6.01 5.92 5.79
CA ALA A 235 5.69 6.35 4.43
C ALA A 235 6.50 7.58 3.97
N SER A 236 6.64 8.59 4.85
CA SER A 236 7.35 9.85 4.54
C SER A 236 8.81 9.84 4.98
N GLN A 237 9.16 9.03 5.99
CA GLN A 237 10.51 8.88 6.52
C GLN A 237 11.13 7.58 6.05
N MET A 238 11.73 7.61 4.86
CA MET A 238 12.31 6.44 4.23
C MET A 238 13.28 5.68 5.14
N GLY A 239 13.17 4.35 5.17
CA GLY A 239 14.03 3.47 5.96
C GLY A 239 13.65 3.33 7.44
N SER A 240 12.85 4.25 8.01
CA SER A 240 12.43 4.18 9.42
C SER A 240 11.57 2.94 9.71
N GLY A 241 10.58 2.63 8.87
CA GLY A 241 9.76 1.42 8.98
C GLY A 241 10.60 0.14 8.87
N ASN A 242 11.52 0.07 7.91
CA ASN A 242 12.42 -1.09 7.73
C ASN A 242 13.30 -1.34 8.97
N LEU A 243 13.90 -0.28 9.54
CA LEU A 243 14.70 -0.40 10.75
C LEU A 243 13.82 -0.78 11.96
N ALA A 244 12.67 -0.12 12.12
CA ALA A 244 11.73 -0.38 13.20
C ALA A 244 11.21 -1.82 13.17
N PHE A 245 10.86 -2.31 11.99
CA PHE A 245 10.49 -3.71 11.78
C PHE A 245 11.64 -4.64 12.17
N SER A 246 12.86 -4.32 11.72
CA SER A 246 14.03 -5.14 11.98
C SER A 246 14.33 -5.25 13.48
N LEU A 247 14.30 -4.11 14.17
CA LEU A 247 14.48 -4.00 15.61
C LEU A 247 13.38 -4.77 16.37
N ALA A 248 12.12 -4.58 15.99
CA ALA A 248 10.99 -5.26 16.63
C ALA A 248 11.11 -6.78 16.51
N ALA A 249 11.41 -7.30 15.32
CA ALA A 249 11.58 -8.73 15.13
C ALA A 249 12.84 -9.25 15.84
N MET A 250 13.97 -8.52 15.84
CA MET A 250 15.19 -8.95 16.56
C MET A 250 15.03 -8.98 18.08
N GLY A 251 14.14 -8.17 18.65
CA GLY A 251 13.79 -8.18 20.07
C GLY A 251 12.60 -9.06 20.42
N GLY A 252 11.84 -9.51 19.41
CA GLY A 252 10.57 -10.23 19.59
C GLY A 252 9.44 -9.32 20.05
N PHE A 253 9.52 -8.01 19.84
CA PHE A 253 8.58 -6.99 20.30
C PHE A 253 7.38 -6.84 19.36
N ASN A 254 6.30 -6.20 19.83
CA ASN A 254 5.20 -5.81 18.94
C ASN A 254 5.70 -4.73 17.96
N TYR A 255 5.06 -4.62 16.80
CA TYR A 255 5.45 -3.66 15.76
C TYR A 255 4.23 -2.95 15.19
N VAL A 256 4.29 -1.63 15.09
CA VAL A 256 3.25 -0.83 14.42
C VAL A 256 3.92 0.17 13.50
N SER A 257 3.48 0.24 12.24
CA SER A 257 4.03 1.18 11.27
C SER A 257 2.98 1.79 10.36
N LYS A 258 3.07 3.11 10.18
CA LYS A 258 2.34 3.85 9.17
C LYS A 258 3.10 3.81 7.84
N GLU A 259 2.73 2.87 6.97
CA GLU A 259 3.34 2.67 5.65
C GLU A 259 2.53 3.27 4.49
N ILE A 260 1.24 3.56 4.72
CA ILE A 260 0.33 4.14 3.73
C ILE A 260 0.11 5.63 4.04
N GLU A 261 0.29 6.48 3.03
CA GLU A 261 -0.03 7.90 3.08
C GLU A 261 -1.07 8.23 1.99
N PRO A 262 -2.35 8.46 2.35
CA PRO A 262 -3.40 8.80 1.39
C PRO A 262 -3.15 10.11 0.64
N TYR A 263 -2.51 11.08 1.30
CA TYR A 263 -2.20 12.40 0.76
C TYR A 263 -0.68 12.66 0.83
N PRO A 264 0.09 12.26 -0.20
CA PRO A 264 1.55 12.41 -0.18
C PRO A 264 2.03 13.86 -0.11
N ASP A 265 1.25 14.81 -0.65
CA ASP A 265 1.58 16.23 -0.66
C ASP A 265 1.35 16.90 0.70
N GLU A 266 0.49 16.32 1.53
CA GLU A 266 0.16 16.78 2.87
C GLU A 266 0.33 15.62 3.88
N PRO A 267 1.57 15.15 4.08
CA PRO A 267 1.82 13.96 4.87
C PRO A 267 1.40 14.18 6.33
N PHE A 268 0.46 13.36 6.79
CA PHE A 268 -0.07 13.48 8.14
C PHE A 268 0.63 12.50 9.08
N GLY A 269 1.53 12.99 9.92
CA GLY A 269 2.14 12.12 10.92
C GLY A 269 1.08 11.57 11.87
N PHE A 270 1.04 10.22 12.01
CA PHE A 270 0.74 9.50 13.25
C PHE A 270 0.64 10.42 14.45
N PHE A 271 1.83 10.90 14.78
CA PHE A 271 2.22 11.51 16.02
C PHE A 271 1.46 12.79 16.43
N SER A 272 0.58 13.39 15.62
CA SER A 272 0.03 14.75 15.85
C SER A 272 -1.50 14.91 15.98
N MET A 273 -2.27 13.85 16.23
CA MET A 273 -3.76 13.87 16.24
C MET A 273 -4.42 14.71 17.34
N ASP A 274 -5.61 15.28 17.07
CA ASP A 274 -6.43 16.05 18.01
C ASP A 274 -7.14 15.23 19.09
N LYS A 275 -7.43 15.86 20.24
CA LYS A 275 -8.02 15.20 21.42
C LYS A 275 -9.48 14.86 21.16
N ASP A 276 -10.16 15.73 20.43
CA ASP A 276 -11.57 15.58 20.09
C ASP A 276 -11.78 14.39 19.14
N ASP A 277 -10.74 14.02 18.38
CA ASP A 277 -10.75 12.85 17.49
C ASP A 277 -10.76 11.52 18.27
N LEU A 278 -10.19 11.49 19.49
CA LEU A 278 -10.02 10.26 20.28
C LEU A 278 -11.24 9.82 21.05
N SER A 279 -12.23 10.70 21.25
CA SER A 279 -13.55 10.31 21.76
C SER A 279 -14.34 9.45 20.77
N ILE A 280 -13.85 9.35 19.53
CA ILE A 280 -14.57 8.78 18.38
C ILE A 280 -13.94 7.44 17.94
N ILE A 281 -13.01 6.89 18.73
CA ILE A 281 -12.44 5.55 18.45
C ILE A 281 -13.57 4.51 18.45
N GLY A 282 -13.70 3.77 17.35
CA GLY A 282 -14.77 2.80 17.10
C GLY A 282 -15.79 3.23 16.04
N ASP A 283 -15.83 4.50 15.62
CA ASP A 283 -16.72 5.01 14.57
C ASP A 283 -15.92 5.35 13.30
N TYR A 284 -15.70 4.33 12.47
CA TYR A 284 -14.76 4.36 11.35
C TYR A 284 -15.39 4.70 10.00
N GLU A 285 -16.68 4.41 9.82
CA GLU A 285 -17.36 4.48 8.51
C GLU A 285 -17.75 5.91 8.11
N THR A 286 -17.85 6.82 9.08
CA THR A 286 -18.37 8.18 8.89
C THR A 286 -17.27 9.23 8.66
N LYS A 287 -15.99 8.82 8.70
CA LYS A 287 -14.83 9.73 8.73
C LYS A 287 -14.03 9.74 7.45
N GLU A 288 -13.25 10.81 7.30
CA GLU A 288 -12.25 10.88 6.23
C GLU A 288 -11.23 9.75 6.36
N ILE A 289 -10.65 9.35 5.22
CA ILE A 289 -9.75 8.19 5.13
C ILE A 289 -8.56 8.33 6.10
N VAL A 290 -7.94 9.51 6.15
CA VAL A 290 -6.77 9.74 7.02
C VAL A 290 -7.16 9.62 8.49
N GLU A 291 -8.30 10.19 8.88
CA GLU A 291 -8.81 10.09 10.25
C GLU A 291 -9.16 8.66 10.63
N SER A 292 -9.75 7.88 9.71
CA SER A 292 -10.07 6.47 9.96
C SER A 292 -8.81 5.62 10.20
N GLN A 293 -7.79 5.78 9.35
CA GLN A 293 -6.48 5.12 9.51
C GLN A 293 -5.80 5.49 10.82
N ALA A 294 -5.86 6.77 11.15
CA ALA A 294 -5.39 7.33 12.39
C ALA A 294 -6.06 6.66 13.61
N LEU A 295 -7.38 6.51 13.60
CA LEU A 295 -8.13 5.88 14.69
C LEU A 295 -7.80 4.40 14.84
N HIS A 296 -7.72 3.64 13.74
CA HIS A 296 -7.32 2.23 13.80
C HIS A 296 -5.90 2.05 14.36
N PHE A 297 -4.96 2.91 13.95
CA PHE A 297 -3.61 2.92 14.51
C PHE A 297 -3.64 3.15 16.03
N MET A 298 -4.48 4.07 16.50
CA MET A 298 -4.62 4.37 17.92
C MET A 298 -5.31 3.26 18.72
N ASP A 299 -6.30 2.59 18.13
CA ASP A 299 -7.01 1.47 18.76
C ASP A 299 -6.07 0.26 18.97
N ASP A 300 -5.25 -0.07 17.95
CA ASP A 300 -4.24 -1.11 18.03
C ASP A 300 -3.22 -0.83 19.17
N LEU A 301 -2.71 0.41 19.29
CA LEU A 301 -1.81 0.78 20.39
C LEU A 301 -2.49 0.66 21.77
N ARG A 302 -3.76 1.04 21.88
CA ARG A 302 -4.53 0.90 23.13
C ARG A 302 -4.72 -0.57 23.51
N GLN A 303 -4.93 -1.44 22.53
CA GLN A 303 -5.08 -2.87 22.76
C GLN A 303 -3.80 -3.48 23.35
N PHE A 304 -2.62 -3.14 22.82
CA PHE A 304 -1.34 -3.59 23.37
C PHE A 304 -1.12 -3.12 24.81
N LYS A 305 -1.40 -1.85 25.07
CA LYS A 305 -1.33 -1.29 26.43
C LYS A 305 -2.23 -2.07 27.40
N LYS A 306 -3.50 -2.23 27.03
CA LYS A 306 -4.51 -2.89 27.88
C LYS A 306 -4.08 -4.31 28.25
N ARG A 307 -3.49 -5.04 27.31
CA ARG A 307 -3.03 -6.42 27.57
C ARG A 307 -1.87 -6.46 28.58
N SER A 308 -0.89 -5.57 28.46
CA SER A 308 0.18 -5.48 29.48
C SER A 308 -0.40 -5.17 30.85
N GLU A 309 -1.38 -4.26 30.93
CA GLU A 309 -2.05 -3.93 32.19
C GLU A 309 -2.83 -5.11 32.78
N GLU A 310 -3.50 -5.92 31.94
CA GLU A 310 -4.18 -7.16 32.36
C GLU A 310 -3.19 -8.17 32.99
N ASN A 311 -1.92 -8.14 32.58
CA ASN A 311 -0.83 -8.95 33.14
C ASN A 311 -0.09 -8.25 34.31
N ASN A 312 -0.58 -7.12 34.82
CA ASN A 312 0.09 -6.26 35.81
C ASN A 312 1.49 -5.76 35.37
N HIS A 313 1.73 -5.71 34.06
CA HIS A 313 2.97 -5.20 33.47
C HIS A 313 2.75 -3.78 32.93
N ARG A 314 3.86 -3.04 32.79
CA ARG A 314 3.85 -1.70 32.19
C ARG A 314 4.28 -1.76 30.74
N HIS A 315 3.46 -1.17 29.87
CA HIS A 315 3.75 -1.12 28.45
C HIS A 315 4.76 -0.03 28.10
N TRP A 316 5.67 -0.34 27.17
CA TRP A 316 6.68 0.56 26.62
C TRP A 316 6.44 0.81 25.13
N PHE A 317 6.21 2.07 24.77
CA PHE A 317 6.14 2.49 23.37
C PHE A 317 7.47 3.12 22.94
N ILE A 318 8.12 2.53 21.94
CA ILE A 318 9.41 3.00 21.42
C ILE A 318 9.23 3.46 19.99
N PHE A 319 9.29 4.77 19.78
CA PHE A 319 9.07 5.40 18.49
C PHE A 319 10.38 5.51 17.71
N ILE A 320 10.38 5.09 16.45
CA ILE A 320 11.50 5.25 15.52
C ILE A 320 11.16 6.37 14.55
N LEU A 321 11.98 7.42 14.54
CA LEU A 321 11.81 8.62 13.72
C LEU A 321 13.12 8.93 12.98
N GLY A 322 13.01 9.29 11.69
CA GLY A 322 14.09 9.91 10.94
C GLY A 322 14.21 11.40 11.28
N THR A 323 15.42 11.92 11.53
CA THR A 323 15.54 13.26 12.15
C THR A 323 16.41 14.28 11.47
N THR A 324 17.60 13.89 11.03
CA THR A 324 18.53 14.84 10.45
C THR A 324 19.05 14.28 9.15
N LYS A 325 19.16 15.17 8.17
CA LYS A 325 20.03 14.99 7.02
C LYS A 325 21.32 15.67 7.48
N SER A 326 22.26 14.93 8.08
CA SER A 326 23.44 15.49 8.74
C SER A 326 24.67 14.64 8.43
N LEU A 327 25.86 15.24 8.36
CA LEU A 327 27.09 14.45 8.19
C LEU A 327 27.42 13.56 9.39
N GLU A 328 26.76 13.76 10.52
CA GLU A 328 27.02 13.00 11.75
C GLU A 328 26.00 11.88 11.90
N CYS A 329 26.50 10.65 12.08
CA CYS A 329 25.70 9.48 12.42
C CYS A 329 25.12 9.61 13.83
N GLN A 330 23.96 10.27 13.94
CA GLN A 330 23.34 10.54 15.23
C GLN A 330 22.19 9.58 15.52
N ILE A 331 22.18 9.04 16.74
CA ILE A 331 21.03 8.38 17.35
C ILE A 331 20.69 9.16 18.60
N ASN A 332 19.67 10.00 18.49
CA ASN A 332 19.19 10.81 19.60
C ASN A 332 18.08 10.06 20.32
N ILE A 333 18.27 9.75 21.59
CA ILE A 333 17.22 9.19 22.43
C ILE A 333 16.57 10.38 23.14
N TRP A 334 15.29 10.59 22.85
CA TRP A 334 14.55 11.72 23.38
C TRP A 334 13.42 11.25 24.29
N ARG A 335 13.31 11.95 25.43
CA ARG A 335 12.16 11.87 26.33
C ARG A 335 11.04 12.65 25.68
N LEU A 336 10.05 11.92 25.22
CA LEU A 336 8.88 12.50 24.62
C LEU A 336 8.07 13.12 25.78
N ALA A 337 8.13 14.46 25.93
CA ALA A 337 7.49 15.31 26.95
C ALA A 337 8.34 15.77 28.17
N THR A 338 9.18 16.79 27.94
CA THR A 338 9.45 17.82 28.96
C THR A 338 8.67 19.08 28.59
N ASP A 339 7.59 19.36 29.32
CA ASP A 339 6.89 20.64 29.19
C ASP A 339 7.77 21.73 29.84
N LYS A 340 8.41 22.57 29.02
CA LYS A 340 9.35 23.65 29.44
C LYS A 340 8.78 24.64 30.46
N LYS A 341 7.49 24.60 30.78
CA LYS A 341 6.83 25.65 31.57
C LYS A 341 6.42 25.31 33.00
N LYS A 342 6.64 24.10 33.53
CA LYS A 342 6.31 23.83 34.94
C LYS A 342 7.31 22.89 35.60
N ASN A 343 7.84 23.33 36.74
CA ASN A 343 8.48 22.49 37.74
C ASN A 343 7.55 21.33 38.08
N LEU A 344 7.75 20.19 37.41
CA LEU A 344 7.06 18.93 37.68
C LEU A 344 7.78 18.19 38.81
N GLU A 345 7.89 18.86 39.96
CA GLU A 345 7.99 18.15 41.24
C GLU A 345 6.57 17.73 41.62
N ASN A 346 6.26 16.43 41.51
CA ASN A 346 5.14 15.77 42.17
C ASN A 346 3.78 16.49 42.12
N ARG A 347 3.23 16.81 40.93
CA ARG A 347 1.81 17.19 40.83
C ARG A 347 1.07 16.45 39.72
N ILE A 348 0.21 15.55 40.19
CA ILE A 348 -1.00 15.05 39.54
C ILE A 348 -1.81 16.25 39.02
N PHE A 349 -2.09 16.28 37.72
CA PHE A 349 -2.97 17.29 37.11
C PHE A 349 -4.39 16.73 36.97
N CYS A 350 -5.30 17.11 37.87
CA CYS A 350 -6.73 17.00 37.60
C CYS A 350 -7.17 18.16 36.69
N SER A 351 -7.43 17.87 35.42
CA SER A 351 -8.30 18.73 34.59
C SER A 351 -9.77 18.47 34.96
N ASN A 352 -10.68 19.40 34.68
CA ASN A 352 -12.13 19.39 35.00
C ASN A 352 -12.94 18.09 34.71
N ASN A 353 -12.33 17.07 34.11
CA ASN A 353 -12.88 15.73 33.87
C ASN A 353 -12.09 14.60 34.59
N ASN A 354 -11.33 14.88 35.66
CA ASN A 354 -10.62 13.88 36.49
C ASN A 354 -9.63 12.95 35.75
N ARG A 355 -8.95 13.40 34.67
CA ARG A 355 -7.90 12.62 34.01
C ARG A 355 -6.55 13.33 34.03
N GLU A 356 -5.54 12.61 34.52
CA GLU A 356 -4.14 13.03 34.55
C GLU A 356 -3.51 12.90 33.17
N TYR A 357 -2.50 13.71 32.85
CA TYR A 357 -1.78 13.65 31.58
C TYR A 357 -0.28 13.72 31.86
N GLY A 358 0.47 12.77 31.30
CA GLY A 358 1.93 12.75 31.38
C GLY A 358 2.50 11.54 30.65
N SER A 359 3.44 11.79 29.75
CA SER A 359 4.35 10.80 29.17
C SER A 359 5.69 11.03 29.82
N LEU A 360 5.80 10.49 31.03
CA LEU A 360 7.03 10.51 31.77
C LEU A 360 7.49 9.06 31.78
N VAL A 361 8.75 8.79 31.43
CA VAL A 361 9.35 7.58 31.99
C VAL A 361 9.23 7.72 33.49
N LEU A 362 8.50 6.80 34.10
CA LEU A 362 8.13 6.93 35.50
C LEU A 362 9.40 6.87 36.35
N LYS A 363 9.42 7.62 37.45
CA LYS A 363 10.60 7.69 38.34
C LYS A 363 11.09 6.30 38.79
N SER A 364 10.18 5.34 38.95
CA SER A 364 10.48 3.95 39.28
C SER A 364 11.23 3.19 38.18
N ASP A 365 11.04 3.59 36.91
CA ASP A 365 11.63 2.96 35.73
C ASP A 365 12.75 3.82 35.09
N GLU A 366 13.09 4.96 35.69
CA GLU A 366 14.19 5.84 35.25
C GLU A 366 15.53 5.10 35.25
N ASN A 367 15.78 4.22 36.23
CA ASN A 367 16.99 3.40 36.25
C ASN A 367 17.05 2.46 35.03
N LYS A 368 15.93 1.87 34.62
CA LYS A 368 15.88 1.01 33.41
C LYS A 368 16.20 1.83 32.16
N LEU A 369 15.63 3.03 32.03
CA LEU A 369 15.94 3.93 30.92
C LEU A 369 17.43 4.28 30.87
N GLN A 370 18.02 4.65 32.00
CA GLN A 370 19.44 4.98 32.07
C GLN A 370 20.30 3.77 31.70
N SER A 371 19.94 2.57 32.16
CA SER A 371 20.62 1.33 31.77
C SER A 371 20.51 1.03 30.27
N ILE A 372 19.31 1.17 29.68
CA ILE A 372 19.10 1.03 28.22
C ILE A 372 20.02 2.01 27.48
N PHE A 373 20.02 3.28 27.89
CA PHE A 373 20.85 4.30 27.26
C PHE A 373 22.34 4.00 27.38
N GLN A 374 22.82 3.62 28.56
CA GLN A 374 24.22 3.29 28.79
C GLN A 374 24.66 2.08 27.97
N GLU A 375 23.84 1.03 27.91
CA GLU A 375 24.12 -0.17 27.12
C GLU A 375 24.16 0.15 25.61
N ILE A 376 23.19 0.91 25.11
CA ILE A 376 23.17 1.36 23.71
C ILE A 376 24.40 2.22 23.41
N ARG A 377 24.72 3.19 24.27
CA ARG A 377 25.88 4.07 24.10
C ARG A 377 27.17 3.26 24.07
N SER A 378 27.34 2.31 24.98
CA SER A 378 28.52 1.44 25.01
C SER A 378 28.67 0.67 23.70
N LYS A 379 27.60 0.02 23.22
CA LYS A 379 27.63 -0.78 21.99
C LYS A 379 27.82 0.06 20.72
N LEU A 380 27.27 1.27 20.68
CA LEU A 380 27.33 2.13 19.49
C LEU A 380 28.60 2.99 19.41
N THR A 381 29.16 3.45 20.52
CA THR A 381 30.38 4.28 20.52
C THR A 381 31.59 3.49 20.01
N GLU A 382 31.59 2.17 20.16
CA GLU A 382 32.64 1.28 19.65
C GLU A 382 32.51 0.99 18.15
N LYS A 383 31.39 1.36 17.52
CA LYS A 383 31.12 1.06 16.11
C LYS A 383 31.45 2.25 15.22
N LYS A 384 32.32 1.99 14.24
CA LYS A 384 32.54 2.88 13.10
C LYS A 384 31.61 2.52 11.95
N VAL A 385 31.11 3.54 11.28
CA VAL A 385 30.27 3.40 10.10
C VAL A 385 30.99 4.00 8.91
N THR A 386 31.11 3.24 7.83
CA THR A 386 31.57 3.76 6.55
C THR A 386 30.37 4.27 5.75
N ILE A 387 30.33 5.57 5.48
CA ILE A 387 29.32 6.22 4.64
C ILE A 387 30.02 6.90 3.49
N ARG A 388 29.71 6.51 2.25
CA ARG A 388 30.29 7.13 1.05
C ARG A 388 31.83 7.19 1.13
N ASP A 389 32.42 6.07 1.55
CA ASP A 389 33.86 5.89 1.72
C ASP A 389 34.52 6.72 2.84
N ILE A 390 33.72 7.33 3.72
CA ILE A 390 34.18 8.08 4.90
C ILE A 390 33.81 7.29 6.16
N GLU A 391 34.80 6.97 7.00
CA GLU A 391 34.54 6.44 8.34
C GLU A 391 34.05 7.54 9.28
N GLN A 392 32.95 7.27 9.97
CA GLN A 392 32.35 8.16 10.94
C GLN A 392 31.97 7.39 12.21
N ASP A 393 32.12 8.03 13.36
CA ASP A 393 31.67 7.48 14.64
C ASP A 393 30.17 7.68 14.80
N ILE A 394 29.49 6.71 15.41
CA ILE A 394 28.08 6.86 15.79
C ILE A 394 28.00 7.65 17.10
N VAL A 395 27.38 8.82 17.05
CA VAL A 395 27.13 9.64 18.22
C VAL A 395 25.73 9.31 18.76
N SER A 396 25.69 8.70 19.94
CA SER A 396 24.44 8.50 20.68
C SER A 396 24.31 9.54 21.80
N GLU A 397 23.34 10.45 21.70
CA GLU A 397 23.04 11.41 22.76
C GLU A 397 21.68 11.12 23.38
N LEU A 398 21.63 11.13 24.72
CA LEU A 398 20.38 11.29 25.46
C LEU A 398 20.14 12.80 25.54
N ASP A 399 19.16 13.32 24.79
CA ASP A 399 18.86 14.74 24.84
C ASP A 399 18.11 15.06 26.14
N ASN A 400 18.88 15.39 27.18
CA ASN A 400 18.39 15.99 28.42
C ASN A 400 18.38 17.53 28.34
N THR A 401 18.81 18.10 27.21
CA THR A 401 19.07 19.54 27.02
C THR A 401 17.96 20.26 26.27
N ASP A 402 16.94 19.53 25.80
CA ASP A 402 15.78 20.09 25.11
C ASP A 402 16.19 20.93 23.88
N ARG A 403 17.31 20.54 23.26
CA ARG A 403 17.92 21.16 22.07
C ARG A 403 17.05 20.88 20.84
N TRP A 404 16.40 19.74 20.81
CA TRP A 404 15.39 19.39 19.81
C TRP A 404 14.01 19.84 20.29
N LYS A 405 13.46 20.92 19.70
CA LYS A 405 12.18 21.51 20.12
C LYS A 405 11.03 20.47 20.11
N SER A 406 10.18 20.54 21.13
CA SER A 406 8.80 20.05 21.07
C SER A 406 8.12 20.57 19.80
N ILE A 407 7.71 19.66 18.93
CA ILE A 407 6.64 19.96 17.97
C ILE A 407 5.39 20.06 18.84
N ASN A 408 4.67 21.18 18.74
CA ASN A 408 3.54 21.66 19.57
C ASN A 408 2.72 20.58 20.32
N ASN A 409 2.04 20.98 21.40
CA ASN A 409 1.18 20.22 22.34
C ASN A 409 0.17 19.18 21.76
N LYS A 410 0.12 18.99 20.44
CA LYS A 410 -0.75 18.10 19.71
C LYS A 410 -0.23 16.66 19.55
N ASN A 411 0.72 16.20 20.37
CA ASN A 411 1.30 14.88 20.17
C ASN A 411 0.35 13.74 20.63
N ILE A 412 0.24 12.64 19.84
CA ILE A 412 -0.53 11.39 20.07
C ILE A 412 -0.56 10.99 21.54
N MET A 413 0.59 11.13 22.17
CA MET A 413 0.91 10.58 23.47
C MET A 413 0.35 11.42 24.63
N VAL A 414 0.13 12.73 24.43
CA VAL A 414 -0.60 13.56 25.40
C VAL A 414 -2.08 13.20 25.42
N ARG A 415 -2.57 12.54 24.36
CA ARG A 415 -4.01 12.42 24.11
C ARG A 415 -4.56 11.00 24.24
N LEU A 416 -3.74 9.94 24.25
CA LEU A 416 -4.14 8.54 24.51
C LEU A 416 -5.07 8.33 25.73
N GLY A 417 -5.14 9.30 26.65
CA GLY A 417 -6.44 9.65 27.23
C GLY A 417 -6.83 8.83 28.45
N GLY A 418 -5.93 8.73 29.41
CA GLY A 418 -6.21 8.33 30.78
C GLY A 418 -5.00 8.72 31.59
N GLY A 419 -5.18 9.40 32.71
CA GLY A 419 -4.09 9.42 33.69
C GLY A 419 -3.60 8.00 33.91
N VAL A 420 -2.29 7.86 34.10
CA VAL A 420 -1.58 6.64 34.57
C VAL A 420 -0.84 5.78 33.49
N ASP A 421 0.45 5.58 33.79
CA ASP A 421 1.46 4.53 33.54
C ASP A 421 1.69 3.85 32.17
N CYS A 422 2.29 4.54 31.20
CA CYS A 422 3.09 3.84 30.17
C CYS A 422 4.38 4.60 29.89
N ASN A 423 5.45 3.86 29.63
CA ASN A 423 6.75 4.46 29.32
C ASN A 423 6.84 4.69 27.81
N ALA A 424 7.33 5.85 27.39
CA ALA A 424 7.47 6.19 25.98
C ALA A 424 8.86 6.76 25.68
N LEU A 425 9.49 6.26 24.62
CA LEU A 425 10.82 6.67 24.17
C LEU A 425 10.79 6.99 22.69
N SER A 426 11.56 7.98 22.25
CA SER A 426 11.75 8.26 20.83
C SER A 426 13.19 8.16 20.43
N PHE A 427 13.48 7.28 19.47
CA PHE A 427 14.75 7.17 18.79
C PHE A 427 14.69 8.00 17.53
N ARG A 428 15.55 9.00 17.51
CA ARG A 428 15.68 9.98 16.45
C ARG A 428 16.96 9.67 15.68
N ILE A 429 16.84 8.99 14.55
CA ILE A 429 17.96 8.37 13.83
C ILE A 429 18.24 9.13 12.52
N ALA A 430 19.52 9.38 12.25
CA ALA A 430 19.98 10.04 11.03
C ALA A 430 19.73 9.17 9.77
N TYR A 431 19.46 9.80 8.63
CA TYR A 431 19.22 9.10 7.35
C TYR A 431 20.45 8.31 6.87
N GLU A 432 21.62 8.77 7.25
CA GLU A 432 22.92 8.12 7.17
C GLU A 432 22.87 6.67 7.64
N ILE A 433 22.24 6.43 8.79
CA ILE A 433 22.07 5.09 9.38
C ILE A 433 20.90 4.37 8.73
N LEU A 434 19.76 5.05 8.55
CA LEU A 434 18.54 4.44 8.01
C LEU A 434 18.71 3.93 6.58
N ILE A 435 19.47 4.62 5.74
CA ILE A 435 19.50 4.41 4.28
C ILE A 435 20.86 4.00 3.74
N TYR A 436 21.95 4.62 4.21
CA TYR A 436 23.26 4.51 3.56
C TYR A 436 24.18 3.51 4.26
N ASN A 437 24.04 3.33 5.57
CA ASN A 437 24.85 2.41 6.35
C ASN A 437 24.47 0.95 6.09
N ASN A 438 25.45 0.11 5.76
CA ASN A 438 25.25 -1.33 5.59
C ASN A 438 25.04 -2.06 6.93
N SER A 439 25.60 -1.57 8.03
CA SER A 439 25.52 -2.16 9.37
C SER A 439 24.26 -1.76 10.17
N HIS A 440 23.27 -1.14 9.53
CA HIS A 440 22.00 -0.73 10.16
C HIS A 440 21.28 -1.84 10.94
N LEU A 441 21.38 -3.10 10.48
CA LEU A 441 20.82 -4.26 11.17
C LEU A 441 21.56 -4.63 12.44
N ALA A 442 22.89 -4.51 12.44
CA ALA A 442 23.69 -4.72 13.64
C ALA A 442 23.37 -3.65 14.70
N ILE A 443 23.11 -2.41 14.26
CA ILE A 443 22.63 -1.33 15.14
C ILE A 443 21.23 -1.67 15.67
N ALA A 444 20.31 -2.10 14.80
CA ALA A 444 18.98 -2.53 15.23
C ALA A 444 19.04 -3.67 16.26
N LYS A 445 19.93 -4.63 16.07
CA LYS A 445 20.15 -5.74 17.01
C LYS A 445 20.65 -5.27 18.37
N ASP A 446 21.67 -4.41 18.39
CA ASP A 446 22.21 -3.89 19.64
C ASP A 446 21.16 -3.13 20.44
N ILE A 447 20.35 -2.31 19.76
CA ILE A 447 19.25 -1.57 20.36
C ILE A 447 18.18 -2.54 20.87
N ALA A 448 17.79 -3.53 20.07
CA ALA A 448 16.82 -4.54 20.47
C ALA A 448 17.28 -5.32 21.70
N ASP A 449 18.55 -5.71 21.75
CA ASP A 449 19.14 -6.41 22.89
C ASP A 449 19.16 -5.55 24.15
N ALA A 450 19.56 -4.28 24.02
CA ALA A 450 19.56 -3.37 25.16
C ALA A 450 18.14 -3.15 25.71
N ILE A 451 17.14 -3.04 24.85
CA ILE A 451 15.73 -2.94 25.28
C ILE A 451 15.29 -4.24 25.95
N LYS A 452 15.56 -5.38 25.31
CA LYS A 452 15.17 -6.70 25.81
C LYS A 452 15.78 -6.99 27.17
N ASN A 453 17.10 -6.81 27.33
CA ASN A 453 17.83 -7.07 28.56
C ASN A 453 17.29 -6.28 29.77
N GLN A 454 16.73 -5.09 29.54
CA GLN A 454 16.31 -4.18 30.60
C GLN A 454 14.79 -4.24 30.87
N ILE A 455 13.98 -4.61 29.87
CA ILE A 455 12.51 -4.64 29.99
C ILE A 455 11.97 -6.06 30.08
N GLU A 456 12.40 -6.96 29.18
CA GLU A 456 11.90 -8.34 29.09
C GLU A 456 13.07 -9.34 28.91
N PRO A 457 13.96 -9.51 29.91
CA PRO A 457 15.20 -10.30 29.75
C PRO A 457 14.94 -11.78 29.47
N GLU A 458 13.84 -12.33 29.99
CA GLU A 458 13.44 -13.74 29.83
C GLU A 458 12.72 -14.01 28.50
N ARG A 459 12.50 -12.98 27.67
CA ARG A 459 11.72 -13.10 26.44
C ARG A 459 12.38 -14.04 25.44
N ILE A 460 11.64 -15.04 24.99
CA ILE A 460 12.05 -15.93 23.91
C ILE A 460 11.59 -15.31 22.58
N LEU A 461 12.44 -15.39 21.55
CA LEU A 461 12.08 -14.90 20.23
C LEU A 461 10.98 -15.79 19.63
N PRO A 462 9.84 -15.23 19.20
CA PRO A 462 8.80 -16.03 18.58
C PRO A 462 9.26 -16.54 17.21
N GLU A 463 8.75 -17.70 16.77
CA GLU A 463 9.18 -18.35 15.52
C GLU A 463 9.01 -17.44 14.30
N SER A 464 7.95 -16.60 14.28
CA SER A 464 7.72 -15.61 13.22
C SER A 464 8.84 -14.58 13.12
N ALA A 465 9.40 -14.16 14.27
CA ALA A 465 10.52 -13.22 14.33
C ALA A 465 11.86 -13.89 13.99
N GLU A 466 12.08 -15.15 14.37
CA GLU A 466 13.28 -15.90 13.98
C GLU A 466 13.34 -16.14 12.47
N LYS A 467 12.20 -16.48 11.85
CA LYS A 467 12.07 -16.64 10.39
C LYS A 467 12.59 -15.40 9.67
N CYS A 468 12.23 -14.21 10.14
CA CYS A 468 12.57 -12.92 9.53
C CYS A 468 14.06 -12.78 9.17
N PHE A 469 14.98 -13.32 9.99
CA PHE A 469 16.42 -13.10 9.80
C PHE A 469 17.28 -14.36 9.61
N LEU A 470 16.77 -15.53 9.99
CA LEU A 470 17.55 -16.77 10.03
C LEU A 470 17.22 -17.71 8.86
N LYS A 471 16.06 -17.56 8.23
CA LYS A 471 15.62 -18.42 7.12
C LYS A 471 15.62 -17.67 5.79
N GLU A 472 15.78 -18.43 4.72
CA GLU A 472 15.54 -17.92 3.36
C GLU A 472 14.03 -17.71 3.17
N GLY A 473 13.69 -16.66 2.43
CA GLY A 473 12.32 -16.44 2.00
C GLY A 473 12.15 -15.09 1.33
N ASP A 474 10.96 -14.89 0.81
CA ASP A 474 10.63 -13.76 -0.04
C ASP A 474 10.15 -12.59 0.85
N GLY A 475 10.51 -11.36 0.51
CA GLY A 475 9.94 -10.10 1.02
C GLY A 475 9.62 -9.94 2.52
N PHE A 476 8.91 -8.86 2.85
CA PHE A 476 8.20 -8.74 4.13
C PHE A 476 6.82 -9.41 4.04
N ALA A 477 6.12 -9.23 2.91
CA ALA A 477 4.76 -9.68 2.70
C ALA A 477 4.57 -11.20 2.82
N ASP A 478 5.57 -12.02 2.51
CA ASP A 478 5.41 -13.48 2.46
C ASP A 478 5.33 -14.14 3.84
N ASP A 479 5.93 -13.53 4.86
CA ASP A 479 5.86 -14.01 6.24
C ASP A 479 4.57 -13.53 6.94
N PHE A 480 4.01 -12.37 6.56
CA PHE A 480 2.86 -11.74 7.26
C PHE A 480 1.53 -11.83 6.52
N GLY A 481 1.53 -12.03 5.19
CA GLY A 481 0.30 -12.26 4.42
C GLY A 481 -0.44 -13.55 4.79
N LYS A 482 0.13 -14.36 5.69
CA LYS A 482 -0.40 -15.61 6.22
C LYS A 482 -0.87 -15.52 7.69
N GLU A 483 -0.49 -14.48 8.42
CA GLU A 483 -0.99 -14.26 9.78
C GLU A 483 -2.40 -13.66 9.68
N GLU A 484 -3.37 -14.19 10.45
CA GLU A 484 -4.78 -13.82 10.32
C GLU A 484 -4.95 -12.30 10.27
N PHE A 485 -5.55 -11.81 9.18
CA PHE A 485 -6.06 -10.45 9.14
C PHE A 485 -6.98 -10.28 10.35
N PHE A 486 -6.57 -9.48 11.32
CA PHE A 486 -7.43 -9.15 12.45
C PHE A 486 -8.82 -8.78 11.91
N PHE A 487 -9.87 -9.39 12.47
CA PHE A 487 -11.28 -9.31 12.03
C PHE A 487 -11.84 -7.88 11.87
N GLN A 488 -11.07 -6.86 12.27
CA GLN A 488 -11.41 -5.44 12.19
C GLN A 488 -10.84 -4.71 10.96
N SER A 489 -10.10 -5.38 10.06
CA SER A 489 -9.63 -4.70 8.84
C SER A 489 -10.81 -4.36 7.91
N PRO A 490 -11.07 -3.08 7.58
CA PRO A 490 -12.22 -2.70 6.76
C PRO A 490 -12.07 -3.16 5.30
N ASN A 491 -13.21 -3.07 4.57
CA ASN A 491 -13.40 -3.48 3.18
C ASN A 491 -12.33 -2.98 2.19
N LYS A 492 -11.60 -1.90 2.51
CA LYS A 492 -10.64 -1.25 1.62
C LYS A 492 -9.31 -2.00 1.45
N LEU A 493 -8.73 -2.54 2.53
CA LEU A 493 -7.56 -3.43 2.41
C LEU A 493 -7.98 -4.70 1.66
N LYS A 494 -9.19 -5.20 1.94
CA LYS A 494 -9.78 -6.32 1.21
C LYS A 494 -9.96 -5.97 -0.27
N GLU A 495 -10.41 -4.78 -0.64
CA GLU A 495 -10.48 -4.32 -2.04
C GLU A 495 -9.10 -4.17 -2.70
N MET A 496 -8.10 -3.64 -1.98
CA MET A 496 -6.72 -3.53 -2.46
C MET A 496 -6.10 -4.93 -2.70
N ILE A 497 -6.31 -5.86 -1.78
CA ILE A 497 -5.90 -7.26 -1.90
C ILE A 497 -6.73 -7.97 -2.99
N ASN A 498 -8.04 -7.69 -3.10
CA ASN A 498 -8.89 -8.25 -4.15
C ASN A 498 -8.43 -7.78 -5.54
N LYS A 499 -7.97 -6.52 -5.68
CA LYS A 499 -7.31 -6.04 -6.91
C LYS A 499 -6.00 -6.79 -7.19
N TRP A 500 -5.27 -7.18 -6.16
CA TRP A 500 -4.06 -8.01 -6.24
C TRP A 500 -4.37 -9.51 -6.48
N ASN A 501 -5.61 -9.95 -6.25
CA ASN A 501 -6.19 -11.30 -6.46
C ASN A 501 -5.52 -12.45 -5.68
N SER A 502 -6.30 -13.31 -5.04
CA SER A 502 -5.81 -14.49 -4.31
C SER A 502 -5.02 -15.48 -5.18
N GLU A 503 -5.29 -15.52 -6.49
CA GLU A 503 -4.52 -16.31 -7.47
C GLU A 503 -3.06 -15.84 -7.62
N VAL A 504 -2.74 -14.57 -7.36
CA VAL A 504 -1.35 -14.06 -7.41
C VAL A 504 -0.59 -14.55 -6.19
N ILE A 505 -1.22 -14.52 -5.02
CA ILE A 505 -0.67 -15.05 -3.77
C ILE A 505 -0.42 -16.57 -3.90
N ASP A 506 -1.36 -17.31 -4.51
CA ASP A 506 -1.23 -18.75 -4.75
C ASP A 506 -0.12 -19.09 -5.77
N LYS A 507 -0.03 -18.36 -6.90
CA LYS A 507 1.06 -18.52 -7.89
C LYS A 507 2.44 -18.20 -7.32
N PHE A 508 2.50 -17.30 -6.35
CA PHE A 508 3.75 -16.90 -5.69
C PHE A 508 4.49 -18.11 -5.09
N GLU A 509 3.76 -19.09 -4.56
CA GLU A 509 4.31 -20.28 -3.91
C GLU A 509 4.95 -21.29 -4.89
N HIS A 510 4.70 -21.15 -6.20
CA HIS A 510 5.04 -22.16 -7.20
C HIS A 510 6.07 -21.71 -8.26
N LEU A 511 6.72 -20.55 -8.08
CA LEU A 511 7.72 -20.00 -9.01
C LEU A 511 9.13 -20.01 -8.40
N ASP A 512 10.14 -20.46 -9.12
CA ASP A 512 11.54 -20.68 -8.71
C ASP A 512 12.38 -19.40 -8.49
N LEU A 513 13.71 -19.54 -8.34
CA LEU A 513 14.62 -18.43 -8.08
C LEU A 513 14.69 -17.37 -9.21
N ASP A 514 14.46 -17.80 -10.45
CA ASP A 514 14.59 -16.97 -11.64
C ASP A 514 13.24 -16.43 -12.16
N GLY A 515 12.13 -16.92 -11.59
CA GLY A 515 10.78 -16.52 -12.02
C GLY A 515 10.10 -17.55 -12.92
N ASN A 516 10.68 -18.74 -13.07
CA ASN A 516 10.07 -19.83 -13.81
C ASN A 516 9.12 -20.62 -12.92
N GLU A 517 8.06 -21.18 -13.50
CA GLU A 517 7.19 -22.11 -12.78
C GLU A 517 8.01 -23.35 -12.37
N GLN A 518 7.92 -23.78 -11.12
CA GLN A 518 8.52 -25.04 -10.67
C GLN A 518 8.02 -26.17 -11.59
N GLU A 519 8.91 -27.05 -12.05
CA GLU A 519 8.59 -28.07 -13.06
C GLU A 519 7.31 -28.88 -12.75
N ASP A 520 7.04 -29.14 -11.47
CA ASP A 520 5.85 -29.88 -11.03
C ASP A 520 4.54 -29.09 -11.20
N TYR A 521 4.57 -27.76 -11.10
CA TYR A 521 3.42 -26.89 -11.39
C TYR A 521 3.14 -26.83 -12.89
N VAL A 522 4.20 -26.70 -13.71
CA VAL A 522 4.14 -26.73 -15.19
C VAL A 522 3.54 -28.05 -15.68
N LYS A 523 4.03 -29.19 -15.16
CA LYS A 523 3.57 -30.54 -15.52
C LYS A 523 2.09 -30.79 -15.17
N ARG A 524 1.57 -30.17 -14.10
CA ARG A 524 0.15 -30.30 -13.71
C ARG A 524 -0.79 -29.34 -14.44
N HIS A 525 -0.30 -28.18 -14.89
CA HIS A 525 -1.16 -27.09 -15.36
C HIS A 525 -1.04 -26.71 -16.84
N LYS A 526 0.09 -27.00 -17.51
CA LYS A 526 0.20 -26.87 -18.98
C LYS A 526 -0.28 -28.16 -19.64
N ALA A 527 -1.26 -28.03 -20.54
CA ALA A 527 -1.77 -29.14 -21.31
C ALA A 527 -0.69 -29.67 -22.28
N PRO A 528 -0.66 -30.98 -22.61
CA PRO A 528 0.41 -31.63 -23.38
C PRO A 528 0.42 -31.30 -24.90
N TRP A 529 0.00 -30.09 -25.29
CA TRP A 529 -0.13 -29.70 -26.72
C TRP A 529 1.00 -28.79 -27.20
N TYR A 530 2.04 -28.57 -26.38
CA TYR A 530 3.24 -27.78 -26.72
C TYR A 530 4.53 -28.61 -26.63
N GLN A 531 4.45 -29.89 -27.00
CA GLN A 531 5.62 -30.71 -27.31
C GLN A 531 5.38 -31.42 -28.64
N ASN A 532 5.73 -30.72 -29.72
CA ASN A 532 6.19 -31.28 -30.98
C ASN A 532 7.17 -30.29 -31.60
#